data_AF-A0A0A1V2D9-F1
#
_entry.id   AF-A0A0A1V2D9-F1
#
_cell.length_a   1.000
_cell.length_b   1.000
_cell.length_c   1.000
_cell.angle_alpha   90.00
_cell.angle_beta   90.00
_cell.angle_gamma   90.00
#
_symmetry.space_group_name_H-M   'P 1'
#
loop_
_entity.id
_entity.type
_entity.pdbx_description
1 polymer ?
#
loop_
_entity_poly.entity_id
_entity_poly.type
_entity_poly.pdbx_seq_one_letter_code
_entity_poly.pdbx_strand_id
1 'polypeptide(L)'
;MVPSRGILVCRPAEWAKHARTILAWPSPKAAPYKEDRAALRRATDDVSSIAEAVARFEPVSILVDRECLPQAEKRFRSTHGHGIHIHPLARGGLDVWMRDMAPTFTIETNNTSRKRELRGVAFNFNGWGNRFNSEACSSFAKEYLADAGIRPLLSCITAEGGALEIDGEGTLLASESSLVNDNRNPGRTKSQIEAELSRTLGVTKFIWIPGLKDGDSTDFHVDAYARFARPGVVVVSAPSETEEASRWTDAYAEAREVLASATDAKGRKLEIVEMQEPRVEKVVPGEYLAAVKHECGHRPVHSYVNFLIVNGGVVLPQFGDGMTDKRAAKTARRVFGKEREVVPVLIRELPLLGGGIHCSSQEVPCVDGGSV
;
A
#
# COMPACT_ATOMS: atom_id res chain seq x y z
N MET A 1 -0.97 5.87 30.17
CA MET A 1 -1.93 4.79 30.51
C MET A 1 -1.27 3.46 30.21
N VAL A 2 -1.02 2.65 31.24
CA VAL A 2 -0.59 1.26 31.07
C VAL A 2 -1.75 0.50 30.41
N PRO A 3 -1.55 -0.25 29.31
CA PRO A 3 -2.63 -1.05 28.73
C PRO A 3 -3.19 -1.95 29.82
N SER A 4 -4.51 -1.90 30.04
CA SER A 4 -5.18 -2.79 31.00
C SER A 4 -4.76 -4.23 30.67
N ARG A 5 -4.18 -4.93 31.66
CA ARG A 5 -3.76 -6.33 31.56
C ARG A 5 -4.88 -7.13 30.90
N GLY A 6 -4.72 -7.50 29.63
CA GLY A 6 -5.72 -8.28 28.87
C GLY A 6 -6.19 -7.71 27.54
N ILE A 7 -5.73 -6.53 27.08
CA ILE A 7 -6.01 -6.06 25.70
C ILE A 7 -4.80 -6.34 24.81
N LEU A 8 -5.04 -7.03 23.68
CA LEU A 8 -4.05 -7.23 22.61
C LEU A 8 -4.53 -6.53 21.34
N VAL A 9 -3.63 -5.82 20.67
CA VAL A 9 -3.87 -5.26 19.34
C VAL A 9 -3.00 -6.02 18.35
N CYS A 10 -3.54 -6.36 17.19
CA CYS A 10 -2.80 -7.01 16.12
C CYS A 10 -3.26 -6.48 14.77
N ARG A 11 -2.31 -6.09 13.92
CA ARG A 11 -2.51 -5.88 12.49
C ARG A 11 -2.47 -7.23 11.79
N PRO A 12 -3.59 -7.72 11.23
CA PRO A 12 -3.56 -8.95 10.42
C PRO A 12 -2.69 -8.75 9.19
N ALA A 13 -2.12 -9.83 8.67
CA ALA A 13 -1.46 -9.81 7.36
C ALA A 13 -2.45 -9.44 6.25
N GLU A 14 -1.97 -8.94 5.12
CA GLU A 14 -2.82 -8.62 3.96
C GLU A 14 -3.44 -9.87 3.30
N TRP A 15 -2.91 -11.08 3.56
CA TRP A 15 -3.56 -12.31 3.11
C TRP A 15 -4.66 -12.80 4.08
N ALA A 16 -4.89 -12.14 5.20
CA ALA A 16 -6.02 -12.47 6.07
C ALA A 16 -7.35 -12.23 5.34
N LYS A 17 -8.45 -12.78 5.87
CA LYS A 17 -9.77 -12.57 5.26
C LYS A 17 -10.20 -11.10 5.37
N HIS A 18 -10.67 -10.52 4.28
CA HIS A 18 -11.15 -9.14 4.22
C HIS A 18 -12.66 -9.05 4.27
N ALA A 19 -13.15 -7.97 4.89
CA ALA A 19 -14.53 -7.54 4.80
C ALA A 19 -14.79 -6.71 3.53
N ARG A 20 -13.80 -5.91 3.11
CA ARG A 20 -13.81 -5.10 1.88
C ARG A 20 -12.44 -4.49 1.60
N THR A 21 -12.28 -3.92 0.42
CA THR A 21 -11.18 -3.01 0.07
C THR A 21 -11.71 -1.59 -0.18
N ILE A 22 -10.95 -0.58 0.27
CA ILE A 22 -11.23 0.84 0.08
C ILE A 22 -10.36 1.39 -1.05
N LEU A 23 -10.96 2.14 -1.96
CA LEU A 23 -10.31 2.88 -3.03
C LEU A 23 -10.86 4.32 -3.04
N ALA A 24 -10.09 5.28 -3.53
CA ALA A 24 -10.59 6.62 -3.83
C ALA A 24 -10.56 6.88 -5.33
N TRP A 25 -11.68 7.37 -5.85
CA TRP A 25 -11.78 7.73 -7.26
C TRP A 25 -11.15 9.10 -7.48
N PRO A 26 -10.34 9.29 -8.54
CA PRO A 26 -9.60 10.52 -8.75
C PRO A 26 -10.47 11.78 -8.70
N SER A 27 -10.09 12.71 -7.84
CA SER A 27 -10.81 13.99 -7.70
C SER A 27 -10.26 15.02 -8.69
N PRO A 28 -11.11 15.74 -9.45
CA PRO A 28 -10.68 16.88 -10.26
C PRO A 28 -10.13 18.05 -9.42
N LYS A 29 -10.36 18.03 -8.10
CA LYS A 29 -9.85 19.03 -7.14
C LYS A 29 -8.48 18.65 -6.57
N ALA A 30 -8.03 17.41 -6.71
CA ALA A 30 -6.71 17.00 -6.22
C ALA A 30 -5.60 17.56 -7.12
N ALA A 31 -4.47 17.94 -6.51
CA ALA A 31 -3.40 18.68 -7.18
C ALA A 31 -2.89 18.06 -8.50
N PRO A 32 -2.71 16.72 -8.61
CA PRO A 32 -2.23 16.09 -9.85
C PRO A 32 -3.15 16.28 -11.06
N TYR A 33 -4.44 16.59 -10.84
CA TYR A 33 -5.47 16.55 -11.87
C TYR A 33 -6.11 17.90 -12.18
N LYS A 34 -5.83 18.95 -11.38
CA LYS A 34 -6.48 20.27 -11.51
C LYS A 34 -6.37 20.85 -12.92
N GLU A 35 -5.23 20.67 -13.56
CA GLU A 35 -4.92 21.26 -14.86
C GLU A 35 -4.73 20.22 -15.98
N ASP A 36 -4.76 18.92 -15.65
CA ASP A 36 -4.62 17.83 -16.62
C ASP A 36 -5.85 16.90 -16.59
N ARG A 37 -6.82 17.22 -17.46
CA ARG A 37 -8.04 16.42 -17.64
C ARG A 37 -7.76 15.07 -18.29
N ALA A 38 -6.67 14.93 -19.04
CA ALA A 38 -6.29 13.66 -19.66
C ALA A 38 -5.69 12.72 -18.61
N ALA A 39 -4.82 13.23 -17.74
CA ALA A 39 -4.33 12.51 -16.56
C ALA A 39 -5.49 12.06 -15.67
N LEU A 40 -6.42 12.97 -15.36
CA LEU A 40 -7.61 12.62 -14.57
C LEU A 40 -8.37 11.44 -15.18
N ARG A 41 -8.60 11.44 -16.50
CA ARG A 41 -9.28 10.34 -17.20
C ARG A 41 -8.50 9.03 -17.12
N ARG A 42 -7.18 9.06 -17.33
CA ARG A 42 -6.33 7.85 -17.29
C ARG A 42 -6.24 7.28 -15.88
N ALA A 43 -6.04 8.10 -14.86
CA ALA A 43 -6.10 7.68 -13.46
C ALA A 43 -7.49 7.12 -13.10
N THR A 44 -8.55 7.70 -13.65
CA THR A 44 -9.93 7.22 -13.44
C THR A 44 -10.11 5.83 -14.04
N ASP A 45 -9.56 5.59 -15.24
CA ASP A 45 -9.58 4.28 -15.90
C ASP A 45 -8.77 3.25 -15.09
N ASP A 46 -7.58 3.60 -14.59
CA ASP A 46 -6.74 2.74 -13.75
C ASP A 46 -7.45 2.32 -12.46
N VAL A 47 -7.89 3.29 -11.64
CA VAL A 47 -8.59 3.01 -10.36
C VAL A 47 -9.87 2.21 -10.59
N SER A 48 -10.62 2.52 -11.67
CA SER A 48 -11.83 1.75 -11.99
C SER A 48 -11.51 0.30 -12.33
N SER A 49 -10.42 0.06 -13.08
CA SER A 49 -9.99 -1.29 -13.46
C SER A 49 -9.49 -2.09 -12.24
N ILE A 50 -8.81 -1.43 -11.31
CA ILE A 50 -8.43 -2.02 -10.02
C ILE A 50 -9.69 -2.39 -9.22
N ALA A 51 -10.64 -1.46 -9.08
CA ALA A 51 -11.89 -1.69 -8.36
C ALA A 51 -12.68 -2.89 -8.93
N GLU A 52 -12.77 -2.99 -10.25
CA GLU A 52 -13.42 -4.11 -10.93
C GLU A 52 -12.68 -5.44 -10.72
N ALA A 53 -11.35 -5.43 -10.72
CA ALA A 53 -10.55 -6.61 -10.43
C ALA A 53 -10.73 -7.09 -8.98
N VAL A 54 -10.75 -6.17 -8.02
CA VAL A 54 -10.99 -6.48 -6.60
C VAL A 54 -12.43 -7.00 -6.37
N ALA A 55 -13.41 -6.39 -7.04
CA ALA A 55 -14.82 -6.77 -6.92
C ALA A 55 -15.12 -8.23 -7.32
N ARG A 56 -14.19 -8.90 -8.01
CA ARG A 56 -14.26 -10.34 -8.30
C ARG A 56 -14.14 -11.20 -7.03
N PHE A 57 -13.56 -10.66 -5.97
CA PHE A 57 -13.10 -11.39 -4.79
C PHE A 57 -13.72 -10.90 -3.48
N GLU A 58 -14.00 -9.60 -3.38
CA GLU A 58 -14.53 -8.99 -2.17
C GLU A 58 -15.23 -7.66 -2.45
N PRO A 59 -16.09 -7.18 -1.53
CA PRO A 59 -16.75 -5.89 -1.70
C PRO A 59 -15.74 -4.75 -1.80
N VAL A 60 -16.06 -3.75 -2.62
CA VAL A 60 -15.24 -2.54 -2.75
C VAL A 60 -16.03 -1.33 -2.23
N SER A 61 -15.40 -0.52 -1.39
CA SER A 61 -15.87 0.82 -1.04
C SER A 61 -15.07 1.83 -1.85
N ILE A 62 -15.73 2.51 -2.80
CA ILE A 62 -15.08 3.57 -3.59
C ILE A 62 -15.54 4.95 -3.13
N LEU A 63 -14.59 5.76 -2.70
CA LEU A 63 -14.83 7.13 -2.23
C LEU A 63 -14.78 8.10 -3.40
N VAL A 64 -15.80 8.95 -3.54
CA VAL A 64 -15.98 9.76 -4.74
C VAL A 64 -16.37 11.19 -4.38
N ASP A 65 -15.72 12.17 -5.01
CA ASP A 65 -16.18 13.57 -4.95
C ASP A 65 -17.61 13.67 -5.48
N ARG A 66 -18.48 14.44 -4.80
CA ARG A 66 -19.91 14.55 -5.16
C ARG A 66 -20.16 14.92 -6.63
N GLU A 67 -19.31 15.73 -7.22
CA GLU A 67 -19.42 16.13 -8.64
C GLU A 67 -19.13 14.97 -9.62
N CYS A 68 -18.37 13.98 -9.18
CA CYS A 68 -18.01 12.80 -9.94
C CYS A 68 -19.03 11.65 -9.75
N LEU A 69 -19.97 11.76 -8.81
CA LEU A 69 -20.93 10.71 -8.48
C LEU A 69 -21.71 10.16 -9.71
N PRO A 70 -22.30 11.00 -10.59
CA PRO A 70 -23.03 10.47 -11.75
C PRO A 70 -22.16 9.66 -12.71
N GLN A 71 -20.88 10.02 -12.82
CA GLN A 71 -19.93 9.31 -13.67
C GLN A 71 -19.52 7.97 -13.05
N ALA A 72 -19.28 7.94 -11.74
CA ALA A 72 -18.97 6.71 -11.01
C ALA A 72 -20.15 5.72 -11.07
N GLU A 73 -21.37 6.19 -10.80
CA GLU A 73 -22.59 5.37 -10.89
C GLU A 73 -22.78 4.80 -12.29
N LYS A 74 -22.48 5.58 -13.33
CA LYS A 74 -22.50 5.09 -14.72
C LYS A 74 -21.41 4.05 -14.96
N ARG A 75 -20.17 4.28 -14.49
CA ARG A 75 -19.02 3.37 -14.69
C ARG A 75 -19.27 2.01 -14.07
N PHE A 76 -19.85 1.98 -12.87
CA PHE A 76 -19.99 0.76 -12.08
C PHE A 76 -21.39 0.10 -12.11
N ARG A 77 -22.34 0.67 -12.87
CA ARG A 77 -23.73 0.17 -12.97
C ARG A 77 -23.85 -1.33 -13.27
N SER A 78 -22.94 -1.84 -14.10
CA SER A 78 -22.93 -3.23 -14.58
C SER A 78 -21.77 -4.03 -14.00
N THR A 79 -21.25 -3.64 -12.82
CA THR A 79 -20.21 -4.43 -12.16
C THR A 79 -20.79 -5.71 -11.59
N HIS A 80 -20.05 -6.80 -11.77
CA HIS A 80 -20.41 -8.15 -11.36
C HIS A 80 -19.50 -8.58 -10.20
N GLY A 81 -19.89 -9.63 -9.47
CA GLY A 81 -19.12 -10.16 -8.34
C GLY A 81 -19.66 -9.68 -6.99
N HIS A 82 -18.76 -9.31 -6.09
CA HIS A 82 -19.07 -8.91 -4.71
C HIS A 82 -19.59 -7.47 -4.57
N GLY A 83 -19.55 -6.69 -5.66
CA GLY A 83 -20.15 -5.36 -5.74
C GLY A 83 -19.19 -4.21 -5.40
N ILE A 84 -19.44 -3.07 -6.05
CA ILE A 84 -18.75 -1.80 -5.80
C ILE A 84 -19.75 -0.81 -5.20
N HIS A 85 -19.49 -0.37 -3.97
CA HIS A 85 -20.30 0.57 -3.23
C HIS A 85 -19.69 1.97 -3.32
N ILE A 86 -20.43 2.90 -3.91
CA ILE A 86 -19.98 4.28 -4.10
C ILE A 86 -20.36 5.10 -2.86
N HIS A 87 -19.38 5.77 -2.27
CA HIS A 87 -19.53 6.61 -1.10
C HIS A 87 -19.16 8.05 -1.44
N PRO A 88 -20.14 8.98 -1.51
CA PRO A 88 -19.84 10.38 -1.76
C PRO A 88 -19.12 11.00 -0.57
N LEU A 89 -18.00 11.67 -0.83
CA LEU A 89 -17.24 12.38 0.19
C LEU A 89 -18.01 13.61 0.72
N ALA A 90 -17.87 13.88 2.02
CA ALA A 90 -18.36 15.11 2.62
C ALA A 90 -17.58 16.33 2.10
N ARG A 91 -16.25 16.18 2.00
CA ARG A 91 -15.31 17.16 1.45
C ARG A 91 -14.55 16.53 0.28
N GLY A 92 -14.52 17.20 -0.87
CA GLY A 92 -13.79 16.72 -2.03
C GLY A 92 -12.30 17.03 -2.00
N GLY A 93 -11.55 16.50 -2.97
CA GLY A 93 -10.12 16.74 -3.13
C GLY A 93 -9.21 15.73 -2.44
N LEU A 94 -9.74 14.56 -2.09
CA LEU A 94 -8.95 13.43 -1.61
C LEU A 94 -8.07 12.91 -2.76
N ASP A 95 -6.81 12.55 -2.44
CA ASP A 95 -5.93 11.87 -3.38
C ASP A 95 -6.31 10.37 -3.50
N VAL A 96 -5.74 9.66 -4.46
CA VAL A 96 -6.04 8.23 -4.71
C VAL A 96 -5.32 7.28 -3.75
N TRP A 97 -4.32 7.77 -3.01
CA TRP A 97 -3.39 6.97 -2.21
C TRP A 97 -3.96 6.49 -0.88
N MET A 98 -5.01 5.65 -0.95
CA MET A 98 -5.71 5.12 0.22
C MET A 98 -4.79 4.34 1.15
N ARG A 99 -3.78 3.65 0.63
CA ARG A 99 -2.81 2.93 1.44
C ARG A 99 -2.14 3.82 2.48
N ASP A 100 -1.88 5.07 2.12
CA ASP A 100 -1.07 5.98 2.92
C ASP A 100 -1.92 6.88 3.82
N MET A 101 -3.13 7.23 3.37
CA MET A 101 -4.00 8.19 4.06
C MET A 101 -5.13 7.54 4.86
N ALA A 102 -5.58 6.34 4.46
CA ALA A 102 -6.65 5.64 5.16
C ALA A 102 -6.14 5.06 6.49
N PRO A 103 -7.04 4.73 7.43
CA PRO A 103 -6.64 4.07 8.66
C PRO A 103 -5.98 2.71 8.38
N THR A 104 -4.90 2.41 9.11
CA THR A 104 -4.36 1.05 9.16
C THR A 104 -5.20 0.22 10.13
N PHE A 105 -5.98 -0.72 9.62
CA PHE A 105 -6.93 -1.47 10.43
C PHE A 105 -6.28 -2.57 11.27
N THR A 106 -6.68 -2.66 12.54
CA THR A 106 -6.20 -3.68 13.48
C THR A 106 -7.36 -4.34 14.21
N ILE A 107 -7.12 -5.52 14.77
CA ILE A 107 -8.08 -6.22 15.61
C ILE A 107 -7.63 -6.09 17.06
N GLU A 108 -8.48 -5.47 17.87
CA GLU A 108 -8.34 -5.48 19.33
C GLU A 108 -9.03 -6.72 19.89
N THR A 109 -8.31 -7.51 20.68
CA THR A 109 -8.83 -8.68 21.38
C THR A 109 -8.76 -8.46 22.88
N ASN A 110 -9.90 -8.57 23.56
CA ASN A 110 -9.94 -8.62 25.01
C ASN A 110 -9.74 -10.08 25.45
N ASN A 111 -8.59 -10.40 26.04
CA ASN A 111 -8.21 -11.76 26.44
C ASN A 111 -9.13 -12.39 27.47
N THR A 112 -9.81 -11.59 28.29
CA THR A 112 -10.73 -12.08 29.33
C THR A 112 -12.08 -12.47 28.73
N SER A 113 -12.69 -11.59 27.94
CA SER A 113 -14.01 -11.83 27.31
C SER A 113 -13.92 -12.56 25.97
N ARG A 114 -12.73 -12.68 25.39
CA ARG A 114 -12.46 -13.12 24.01
C ARG A 114 -13.18 -12.28 22.94
N LYS A 115 -13.74 -11.13 23.30
CA LYS A 115 -14.36 -10.20 22.35
C LYS A 115 -13.27 -9.63 21.44
N ARG A 116 -13.53 -9.66 20.14
CA ARG A 116 -12.70 -9.07 19.09
C ARG A 116 -13.43 -7.87 18.50
N GLU A 117 -12.71 -6.79 18.23
CA GLU A 117 -13.26 -5.57 17.64
C GLU A 117 -12.30 -4.99 16.61
N LEU A 118 -12.86 -4.48 15.52
CA LEU A 118 -12.11 -3.70 14.54
C LEU A 118 -11.72 -2.35 15.14
N ARG A 119 -10.46 -1.97 14.96
CA ARG A 119 -9.92 -0.65 15.25
C ARG A 119 -9.26 -0.10 14.00
N GLY A 120 -9.16 1.22 13.91
CA GLY A 120 -8.36 1.88 12.90
C GLY A 120 -7.26 2.68 13.55
N VAL A 121 -6.01 2.42 13.18
CA VAL A 121 -4.89 3.26 13.58
C VAL A 121 -4.92 4.50 12.69
N ALA A 122 -5.09 5.66 13.32
CA ALA A 122 -4.99 6.94 12.65
C ALA A 122 -3.59 7.49 12.88
N PHE A 123 -2.69 7.18 11.94
CA PHE A 123 -1.39 7.83 11.84
C PHE A 123 -1.57 9.30 11.43
N ASN A 124 -0.59 10.14 11.75
CA ASN A 124 -0.55 11.46 11.15
C ASN A 124 -0.07 11.30 9.69
N PHE A 125 -0.77 11.95 8.77
CA PHE A 125 -0.37 12.02 7.36
C PHE A 125 0.00 13.47 7.04
N ASN A 126 1.16 13.68 6.41
CA ASN A 126 1.65 15.01 6.07
C ASN A 126 1.97 15.18 4.58
N GLY A 127 1.46 14.30 3.70
CA GLY A 127 1.77 14.36 2.27
C GLY A 127 3.23 14.04 1.98
N TRP A 128 3.72 12.94 2.56
CA TRP A 128 5.08 12.42 2.42
C TRP A 128 6.19 13.45 2.65
N GLY A 129 6.24 14.00 3.86
CA GLY A 129 7.23 15.02 4.22
C GLY A 129 6.84 16.43 3.77
N ASN A 130 5.54 16.74 3.74
CA ASN A 130 4.96 18.01 3.26
C ASN A 130 5.16 18.29 1.77
N ARG A 131 5.50 17.28 0.96
CA ARG A 131 5.64 17.41 -0.50
C ARG A 131 4.28 17.63 -1.17
N PHE A 132 3.24 16.94 -0.70
CA PHE A 132 1.89 16.96 -1.29
C PHE A 132 0.79 17.03 -0.22
N ASN A 133 0.97 17.87 0.79
CA ASN A 133 0.03 17.94 1.90
C ASN A 133 -1.28 18.65 1.50
N SER A 134 -2.40 18.10 1.95
CA SER A 134 -3.71 18.74 1.85
C SER A 134 -4.53 18.46 3.11
N GLU A 135 -5.43 19.37 3.46
CA GLU A 135 -6.32 19.16 4.62
C GLU A 135 -7.21 17.92 4.41
N ALA A 136 -7.76 17.75 3.20
CA ALA A 136 -8.61 16.60 2.86
C ALA A 136 -7.89 15.27 3.08
N CYS A 137 -6.60 15.20 2.75
CA CYS A 137 -5.79 14.00 2.92
C CYS A 137 -5.34 13.80 4.37
N SER A 138 -4.88 14.85 5.04
CA SER A 138 -4.32 14.78 6.40
C SER A 138 -5.35 14.52 7.51
N SER A 139 -6.62 14.91 7.31
CA SER A 139 -7.71 14.60 8.25
C SER A 139 -8.43 13.29 7.94
N PHE A 140 -8.22 12.71 6.75
CA PHE A 140 -9.03 11.63 6.20
C PHE A 140 -9.19 10.43 7.14
N ALA A 141 -8.09 9.89 7.70
CA ALA A 141 -8.16 8.72 8.58
C ALA A 141 -9.10 8.94 9.78
N LYS A 142 -9.06 10.12 10.41
CA LYS A 142 -9.88 10.43 11.59
C LYS A 142 -11.35 10.61 11.22
N GLU A 143 -11.60 11.33 10.12
CA GLU A 143 -12.96 11.55 9.60
C GLU A 143 -13.61 10.23 9.17
N TYR A 144 -12.90 9.40 8.40
CA TYR A 144 -13.38 8.10 7.96
C TYR A 144 -13.77 7.20 9.15
N LEU A 145 -12.93 7.14 10.20
CA LEU A 145 -13.22 6.33 11.38
C LEU A 145 -14.44 6.82 12.15
N ALA A 146 -14.62 8.14 12.28
CA ALA A 146 -15.78 8.73 12.91
C ALA A 146 -17.06 8.40 12.12
N ASP A 147 -17.05 8.61 10.81
CA ASP A 147 -18.19 8.33 9.92
C ASP A 147 -18.56 6.84 9.89
N ALA A 148 -17.55 5.96 9.93
CA ALA A 148 -17.75 4.51 9.97
C ALA A 148 -18.13 3.97 11.36
N GLY A 149 -18.10 4.80 12.41
CA GLY A 149 -18.31 4.35 13.80
C GLY A 149 -17.23 3.39 14.31
N ILE A 150 -16.03 3.42 13.72
CA ILE A 150 -14.90 2.56 14.09
C ILE A 150 -14.05 3.31 15.12
N ARG A 151 -13.80 2.67 16.27
CA ARG A 151 -13.05 3.29 17.36
C ARG A 151 -11.58 3.52 16.96
N PRO A 152 -11.07 4.76 16.97
CA PRO A 152 -9.71 5.04 16.55
C PRO A 152 -8.66 4.58 17.57
N LEU A 153 -7.47 4.27 17.08
CA LEU A 153 -6.20 4.20 17.81
C LEU A 153 -5.34 5.34 17.30
N LEU A 154 -5.35 6.48 17.99
CA LEU A 154 -4.55 7.63 17.59
C LEU A 154 -3.06 7.31 17.75
N SER A 155 -2.28 7.63 16.72
CA SER A 155 -0.84 7.50 16.78
C SER A 155 -0.14 8.83 17.05
N CYS A 156 1.00 8.77 17.73
CA CYS A 156 1.85 9.93 17.96
C CYS A 156 2.92 10.14 16.87
N ILE A 157 3.07 9.21 15.92
CA ILE A 157 4.02 9.31 14.80
C ILE A 157 3.30 9.69 13.50
N THR A 158 4.07 10.23 12.56
CA THR A 158 3.69 10.33 11.15
C THR A 158 4.13 9.04 10.47
N ALA A 159 3.21 8.38 9.77
CA ALA A 159 3.51 7.18 9.01
C ALA A 159 2.44 6.96 7.95
N GLU A 160 2.84 6.33 6.88
CA GLU A 160 2.00 5.92 5.76
C GLU A 160 1.90 4.40 5.72
N GLY A 161 0.74 3.83 5.37
CA GLY A 161 0.58 2.38 5.31
C GLY A 161 1.53 1.72 4.30
N GLY A 162 1.92 2.38 3.21
CA GLY A 162 2.87 1.85 2.23
C GLY A 162 4.29 1.72 2.76
N ALA A 163 4.62 2.41 3.86
CA ALA A 163 5.88 2.27 4.57
C ALA A 163 5.89 1.08 5.57
N LEU A 164 4.77 0.35 5.71
CA LEU A 164 4.56 -0.65 6.76
C LEU A 164 4.14 -2.00 6.16
N GLU A 165 5.07 -2.96 6.10
CA GLU A 165 4.80 -4.30 5.58
C GLU A 165 4.83 -5.35 6.70
N ILE A 166 3.71 -6.05 6.92
CA ILE A 166 3.47 -6.83 8.16
C ILE A 166 3.03 -8.26 7.84
N ASP A 167 3.65 -9.23 8.50
CA ASP A 167 3.40 -10.66 8.27
C ASP A 167 2.21 -11.24 9.05
N GLY A 168 1.56 -10.43 9.89
CA GLY A 168 0.47 -10.84 10.78
C GLY A 168 0.89 -11.72 11.97
N GLU A 169 2.18 -12.00 12.12
CA GLU A 169 2.74 -12.86 13.16
C GLU A 169 3.77 -12.16 14.06
N GLY A 170 3.86 -10.83 13.93
CA GLY A 170 4.63 -9.94 14.80
C GLY A 170 5.85 -9.31 14.12
N THR A 171 6.06 -9.53 12.82
CA THR A 171 7.17 -8.95 12.07
C THR A 171 6.70 -7.73 11.28
N LEU A 172 7.47 -6.66 11.35
CA LEU A 172 7.34 -5.48 10.50
C LEU A 172 8.60 -5.30 9.67
N LEU A 173 8.43 -5.17 8.36
CA LEU A 173 9.46 -4.74 7.41
C LEU A 173 9.19 -3.29 7.04
N ALA A 174 10.22 -2.45 7.13
CA ALA A 174 10.14 -1.03 6.75
C ALA A 174 11.49 -0.46 6.38
N SER A 175 11.46 0.68 5.70
CA SER A 175 12.65 1.46 5.36
C SER A 175 12.92 2.52 6.42
N GLU A 176 14.18 2.66 6.85
CA GLU A 176 14.58 3.70 7.78
C GLU A 176 14.42 5.09 7.16
N SER A 177 14.76 5.21 5.86
CA SER A 177 14.63 6.44 5.09
C SER A 177 13.22 7.02 5.08
N SER A 178 12.17 6.19 5.18
CA SER A 178 10.77 6.64 5.12
C SER A 178 10.15 6.93 6.48
N LEU A 179 10.50 6.19 7.53
CA LEU A 179 9.89 6.34 8.86
C LEU A 179 10.76 7.09 9.87
N VAL A 180 12.07 6.85 9.84
CA VAL A 180 13.04 7.32 10.85
C VAL A 180 13.82 8.51 10.30
N ASN A 181 13.10 9.60 10.05
CA ASN A 181 13.67 10.83 9.51
C ASN A 181 12.92 12.06 10.05
N ASP A 182 13.51 13.25 9.89
CA ASP A 182 12.93 14.50 10.39
C ASP A 182 11.75 15.04 9.58
N ASN A 183 11.58 14.62 8.32
CA ASN A 183 10.46 15.07 7.50
C ASN A 183 9.14 14.33 7.88
N ARG A 184 9.24 13.16 8.53
CA ARG A 184 8.11 12.44 9.13
C ARG A 184 8.03 12.63 10.63
N ASN A 185 9.12 12.34 11.34
CA ASN A 185 9.14 12.12 12.78
C ASN A 185 10.29 12.91 13.43
N PRO A 186 10.25 14.26 13.39
CA PRO A 186 11.34 15.11 13.86
C PRO A 186 11.68 14.86 15.32
N GLY A 187 12.97 14.61 15.57
CA GLY A 187 13.51 14.37 16.91
C GLY A 187 13.09 13.05 17.56
N ARG A 188 12.40 12.14 16.85
CA ARG A 188 12.06 10.81 17.36
C ARG A 188 13.17 9.81 17.08
N THR A 189 13.50 8.99 18.07
CA THR A 189 14.45 7.90 17.90
C THR A 189 13.77 6.68 17.26
N LYS A 190 14.55 5.82 16.62
CA LYS A 190 14.09 4.53 16.08
C LYS A 190 13.31 3.72 17.14
N SER A 191 13.84 3.60 18.35
CA SER A 191 13.16 2.87 19.44
C SER A 191 11.84 3.49 19.88
N GLN A 192 11.68 4.82 19.79
CA GLN A 192 10.39 5.47 20.06
C GLN A 192 9.36 5.15 18.96
N ILE A 193 9.80 5.10 17.70
CA ILE A 193 8.96 4.69 16.57
C ILE A 193 8.57 3.21 16.72
N GLU A 194 9.51 2.32 17.03
CA GLU A 194 9.25 0.90 17.30
C GLU A 194 8.26 0.69 18.45
N ALA A 195 8.40 1.43 19.55
CA ALA A 195 7.48 1.34 20.68
C ALA A 195 6.05 1.73 20.29
N GLU A 196 5.90 2.77 19.46
CA GLU A 196 4.61 3.20 18.97
C GLU A 196 3.99 2.20 17.98
N LEU A 197 4.76 1.69 17.02
CA LEU A 197 4.31 0.66 16.07
C LEU A 197 3.95 -0.64 16.80
N SER A 198 4.72 -1.04 17.81
CA SER A 198 4.39 -2.20 18.65
C SER A 198 3.04 -2.01 19.37
N ARG A 199 2.80 -0.81 19.90
CA ARG A 199 1.54 -0.47 20.60
C ARG A 199 0.33 -0.45 19.66
N THR A 200 0.49 0.10 18.45
CA THR A 200 -0.63 0.32 17.52
C THR A 200 -0.89 -0.86 16.60
N LEU A 201 0.13 -1.66 16.27
CA LEU A 201 0.06 -2.74 15.29
C LEU A 201 0.30 -4.13 15.90
N GLY A 202 0.82 -4.22 17.12
CA GLY A 202 1.08 -5.51 17.77
C GLY A 202 2.33 -6.24 17.28
N VAL A 203 3.20 -5.55 16.54
CA VAL A 203 4.47 -6.10 16.06
C VAL A 203 5.50 -6.12 17.18
N THR A 204 6.44 -7.07 17.12
CA THR A 204 7.47 -7.28 18.14
C THR A 204 8.87 -7.42 17.55
N LYS A 205 8.98 -7.62 16.23
CA LYS A 205 10.25 -7.67 15.52
C LYS A 205 10.23 -6.72 14.33
N PHE A 206 11.32 -5.99 14.16
CA PHE A 206 11.51 -5.02 13.10
C PHE A 206 12.66 -5.48 12.20
N ILE A 207 12.43 -5.47 10.90
CA ILE A 207 13.45 -5.62 9.87
C ILE A 207 13.57 -4.27 9.19
N TRP A 208 14.67 -3.58 9.47
CA TRP A 208 14.95 -2.25 8.94
C TRP A 208 15.84 -2.33 7.72
N ILE A 209 15.34 -1.81 6.60
CA ILE A 209 16.14 -1.58 5.39
C ILE A 209 16.61 -0.12 5.43
N PRO A 210 17.89 0.21 5.17
CA PRO A 210 18.33 1.62 5.19
C PRO A 210 17.50 2.50 4.24
N GLY A 211 17.26 2.02 3.02
CA GLY A 211 16.41 2.66 2.03
C GLY A 211 17.05 3.90 1.38
N LEU A 212 16.25 4.67 0.65
CA LEU A 212 16.74 5.78 -0.16
C LEU A 212 16.01 7.10 0.19
N LYS A 213 16.63 7.88 1.08
CA LYS A 213 16.13 9.22 1.43
C LYS A 213 16.17 10.14 0.21
N ASP A 214 15.08 10.89 -0.01
CA ASP A 214 14.90 11.75 -1.19
C ASP A 214 15.10 10.97 -2.51
N GLY A 215 14.84 9.66 -2.46
CA GLY A 215 14.82 8.76 -3.61
C GLY A 215 13.65 9.08 -4.53
N ASP A 216 12.46 8.98 -3.95
CA ASP A 216 11.17 9.32 -4.54
C ASP A 216 10.36 10.18 -3.55
N SER A 217 9.10 10.45 -3.92
CA SER A 217 8.19 11.20 -3.06
C SER A 217 7.92 10.56 -1.70
N THR A 218 8.19 9.27 -1.53
CA THR A 218 7.85 8.49 -0.35
C THR A 218 9.03 8.25 0.58
N ASP A 219 10.24 8.61 0.13
CA ASP A 219 11.52 8.24 0.76
C ASP A 219 11.71 6.72 0.83
N PHE A 220 11.38 6.03 -0.28
CA PHE A 220 11.58 4.59 -0.50
C PHE A 220 10.63 3.72 0.32
N HIS A 221 9.32 3.82 0.08
CA HIS A 221 8.34 2.92 0.71
C HIS A 221 8.61 1.45 0.40
N VAL A 222 8.45 0.61 1.43
CA VAL A 222 8.67 -0.84 1.37
C VAL A 222 7.73 -1.52 0.38
N ASP A 223 6.51 -1.03 0.24
CA ASP A 223 5.49 -1.65 -0.60
C ASP A 223 5.78 -1.59 -2.10
N ALA A 224 6.74 -0.76 -2.51
CA ALA A 224 7.22 -0.66 -3.87
C ALA A 224 8.34 -1.66 -4.19
N TYR A 225 8.97 -2.31 -3.20
CA TYR A 225 10.12 -3.18 -3.45
C TYR A 225 10.16 -4.49 -2.66
N ALA A 226 9.44 -4.64 -1.56
CA ALA A 226 9.41 -5.88 -0.79
C ALA A 226 8.06 -6.09 -0.11
N ARG A 227 7.45 -7.26 -0.30
CA ARG A 227 6.14 -7.62 0.28
C ARG A 227 6.14 -9.02 0.83
N PHE A 228 5.59 -9.25 2.01
CA PHE A 228 5.30 -10.59 2.48
C PHE A 228 4.17 -11.19 1.61
N ALA A 229 4.39 -12.39 1.11
CA ALA A 229 3.36 -13.14 0.40
C ALA A 229 2.62 -14.14 1.29
N ARG A 230 3.32 -14.64 2.32
CA ARG A 230 2.87 -15.59 3.34
C ARG A 230 3.92 -15.60 4.48
N PRO A 231 3.64 -16.21 5.65
CA PRO A 231 4.60 -16.23 6.74
C PRO A 231 5.98 -16.76 6.30
N GLY A 232 7.03 -15.99 6.57
CA GLY A 232 8.41 -16.33 6.23
C GLY A 232 8.80 -16.18 4.75
N VAL A 233 7.93 -15.66 3.87
CA VAL A 233 8.24 -15.51 2.43
C VAL A 233 7.99 -14.11 1.94
N VAL A 234 9.03 -13.53 1.35
CA VAL A 234 9.03 -12.15 0.84
C VAL A 234 9.24 -12.16 -0.66
N VAL A 235 8.38 -11.47 -1.39
CA VAL A 235 8.59 -11.13 -2.80
C VAL A 235 9.38 -9.84 -2.85
N VAL A 236 10.53 -9.86 -3.53
CA VAL A 236 11.45 -8.71 -3.61
C VAL A 236 11.59 -8.28 -5.06
N SER A 237 11.57 -6.97 -5.29
CA SER A 237 11.75 -6.38 -6.60
C SER A 237 13.19 -6.62 -7.06
N ALA A 238 13.32 -7.08 -8.30
CA ALA A 238 14.60 -7.27 -8.95
C ALA A 238 14.69 -6.33 -10.17
N PRO A 239 15.70 -5.44 -10.22
CA PRO A 239 15.93 -4.56 -11.37
C PRO A 239 16.03 -5.34 -12.67
N SER A 240 15.62 -4.74 -13.79
CA SER A 240 15.81 -5.30 -15.13
C SER A 240 17.21 -5.90 -15.31
N GLU A 241 17.32 -7.06 -15.96
CA GLU A 241 18.61 -7.71 -16.28
C GLU A 241 19.58 -6.78 -17.04
N THR A 242 19.06 -5.72 -17.66
CA THR A 242 19.82 -4.71 -18.42
C THR A 242 19.72 -3.31 -17.81
N GLU A 243 19.27 -3.20 -16.56
CA GLU A 243 19.24 -1.93 -15.83
C GLU A 243 20.67 -1.44 -15.57
N GLU A 244 20.92 -0.16 -15.76
CA GLU A 244 22.21 0.43 -15.45
C GLU A 244 22.40 0.59 -13.93
N ALA A 245 23.65 0.52 -13.47
CA ALA A 245 23.98 0.74 -12.07
C ALA A 245 23.59 2.15 -11.63
N SER A 246 22.90 2.26 -10.50
CA SER A 246 22.43 3.51 -9.91
C SER A 246 22.23 3.33 -8.40
N ARG A 247 22.00 4.44 -7.68
CA ARG A 247 21.64 4.39 -6.25
C ARG A 247 20.40 3.52 -5.96
N TRP A 248 19.52 3.34 -6.95
CA TRP A 248 18.35 2.48 -6.87
C TRP A 248 18.70 1.01 -6.94
N THR A 249 19.54 0.59 -7.89
CA THR A 249 20.00 -0.80 -7.97
C THR A 249 20.80 -1.18 -6.73
N ASP A 250 21.57 -0.24 -6.18
CA ASP A 250 22.30 -0.42 -4.93
C ASP A 250 21.34 -0.59 -3.73
N ALA A 251 20.31 0.26 -3.63
CA ALA A 251 19.30 0.15 -2.58
C ALA A 251 18.50 -1.17 -2.65
N TYR A 252 18.20 -1.66 -3.85
CA TYR A 252 17.55 -2.98 -4.03
C TYR A 252 18.47 -4.14 -3.64
N ALA A 253 19.76 -4.06 -3.97
CA ALA A 253 20.75 -5.05 -3.57
C ALA A 253 20.90 -5.08 -2.04
N GLU A 254 21.02 -3.91 -1.38
CA GLU A 254 21.09 -3.80 0.07
C GLU A 254 19.82 -4.35 0.75
N ALA A 255 18.64 -4.01 0.22
CA ALA A 255 17.38 -4.55 0.72
C ALA A 255 17.35 -6.09 0.66
N ARG A 256 17.79 -6.66 -0.46
CA ARG A 256 17.90 -8.11 -0.62
C ARG A 256 18.88 -8.73 0.38
N GLU A 257 20.05 -8.13 0.60
CA GLU A 257 21.05 -8.63 1.54
C GLU A 257 20.56 -8.64 2.98
N VAL A 258 19.90 -7.55 3.41
CA VAL A 258 19.29 -7.46 4.74
C VAL A 258 18.21 -8.53 4.90
N LEU A 259 17.30 -8.66 3.94
CA LEU A 259 16.25 -9.68 3.97
C LEU A 259 16.82 -11.10 3.97
N ALA A 260 17.88 -11.35 3.20
CA ALA A 260 18.53 -12.65 3.11
C ALA A 260 19.24 -13.03 4.40
N SER A 261 19.58 -12.03 5.23
CA SER A 261 20.21 -12.20 6.53
C SER A 261 19.20 -12.25 7.68
N ALA A 262 18.02 -11.67 7.49
CA ALA A 262 16.99 -11.55 8.52
C ALA A 262 16.29 -12.87 8.88
N THR A 263 15.59 -12.82 10.01
CA THR A 263 14.60 -13.82 10.44
C THR A 263 13.35 -13.07 10.88
N ASP A 264 12.19 -13.71 10.86
CA ASP A 264 10.95 -13.11 11.33
C ASP A 264 10.74 -13.26 12.85
N ALA A 265 9.62 -12.76 13.39
CA ALA A 265 9.28 -12.80 14.81
C ALA A 265 9.11 -14.21 15.38
N LYS A 266 8.92 -15.21 14.51
CA LYS A 266 8.88 -16.63 14.88
C LYS A 266 10.23 -17.34 14.72
N GLY A 267 11.26 -16.60 14.32
CA GLY A 267 12.62 -17.12 14.13
C GLY A 267 12.82 -17.85 12.80
N ARG A 268 11.86 -17.78 11.85
CA ARG A 268 12.02 -18.39 10.54
C ARG A 268 12.98 -17.56 9.70
N LYS A 269 13.84 -18.23 8.95
CA LYS A 269 14.62 -17.59 7.89
C LYS A 269 13.69 -17.20 6.74
N LEU A 270 13.88 -16.01 6.17
CA LEU A 270 13.05 -15.55 5.07
C LEU A 270 13.42 -16.27 3.76
N GLU A 271 12.41 -16.85 3.09
CA GLU A 271 12.49 -17.24 1.68
C GLU A 271 12.31 -15.99 0.82
N ILE A 272 13.28 -15.69 -0.04
CA ILE A 272 13.22 -14.55 -0.96
C ILE A 272 12.82 -15.04 -2.35
N VAL A 273 11.75 -14.46 -2.89
CA VAL A 273 11.33 -14.68 -4.27
C VAL A 273 11.47 -13.40 -5.06
N GLU A 274 12.39 -13.39 -6.02
CA GLU A 274 12.59 -12.22 -6.86
C GLU A 274 11.49 -12.08 -7.93
N MET A 275 11.04 -10.85 -8.12
CA MET A 275 10.11 -10.44 -9.17
C MET A 275 10.80 -9.42 -10.08
N GLN A 276 11.05 -9.86 -11.31
CA GLN A 276 11.77 -9.10 -12.32
C GLN A 276 10.94 -7.91 -12.80
N GLU A 277 11.46 -6.70 -12.61
CA GLU A 277 10.82 -5.45 -13.05
C GLU A 277 11.02 -5.17 -14.54
N PRO A 278 10.10 -4.40 -15.18
CA PRO A 278 10.27 -4.05 -16.58
C PRO A 278 11.41 -3.05 -16.72
N ARG A 279 11.96 -2.99 -17.93
CA ARG A 279 12.80 -1.85 -18.30
C ARG A 279 11.98 -0.58 -18.31
N VAL A 280 12.43 0.44 -17.59
CA VAL A 280 11.77 1.74 -17.53
C VAL A 280 11.55 2.31 -18.94
N GLU A 281 12.54 2.21 -19.84
CA GLU A 281 12.42 2.81 -21.20
C GLU A 281 11.36 2.15 -22.08
N LYS A 282 10.88 0.96 -21.71
CA LYS A 282 9.81 0.27 -22.43
C LYS A 282 8.41 0.67 -21.98
N VAL A 283 8.28 1.14 -20.74
CA VAL A 283 6.98 1.34 -20.08
C VAL A 283 6.72 2.77 -19.67
N VAL A 284 7.77 3.60 -19.54
CA VAL A 284 7.66 5.02 -19.21
C VAL A 284 7.68 5.84 -20.51
N PRO A 285 6.69 6.74 -20.71
CA PRO A 285 6.69 7.66 -21.85
C PRO A 285 7.92 8.58 -21.85
N GLY A 286 8.39 8.97 -23.04
CA GLY A 286 9.67 9.65 -23.23
C GLY A 286 9.83 10.94 -22.41
N GLU A 287 8.75 11.69 -22.24
CA GLU A 287 8.70 12.93 -21.46
C GLU A 287 8.96 12.70 -19.96
N TYR A 288 8.66 11.50 -19.43
CA TYR A 288 8.93 11.13 -18.04
C TYR A 288 10.28 10.42 -17.87
N LEU A 289 10.93 9.98 -18.96
CA LEU A 289 12.25 9.35 -18.90
C LEU A 289 13.33 10.31 -18.40
N ALA A 290 13.18 11.62 -18.64
CA ALA A 290 14.11 12.62 -18.12
C ALA A 290 14.13 12.63 -16.58
N ALA A 291 12.96 12.54 -15.94
CA ALA A 291 12.85 12.46 -14.48
C ALA A 291 13.53 11.21 -13.92
N VAL A 292 13.41 10.08 -14.62
CA VAL A 292 14.09 8.83 -14.24
C VAL A 292 15.61 8.94 -14.41
N LYS A 293 16.08 9.43 -15.56
CA LYS A 293 17.51 9.49 -15.92
C LYS A 293 18.28 10.53 -15.10
N HIS A 294 17.66 11.65 -14.79
CA HIS A 294 18.29 12.75 -14.05
C HIS A 294 17.97 12.72 -12.56
N GLU A 295 17.24 11.68 -12.11
CA GLU A 295 16.80 11.51 -10.72
C GLU A 295 16.17 12.78 -10.14
N CYS A 296 15.42 13.49 -10.98
CA CYS A 296 14.82 14.77 -10.65
C CYS A 296 13.31 14.71 -10.82
N GLY A 297 12.58 15.40 -9.93
CA GLY A 297 11.13 15.34 -9.91
C GLY A 297 10.60 14.00 -9.43
N HIS A 298 9.46 13.57 -9.98
CA HIS A 298 8.71 12.42 -9.51
C HIS A 298 9.10 11.15 -10.28
N ARG A 299 9.76 10.19 -9.62
CA ARG A 299 10.13 8.92 -10.25
C ARG A 299 8.89 8.03 -10.38
N PRO A 300 8.56 7.54 -11.59
CA PRO A 300 7.45 6.61 -11.75
C PRO A 300 7.66 5.26 -11.06
N VAL A 301 6.60 4.68 -10.48
CA VAL A 301 6.63 3.39 -9.80
C VAL A 301 6.11 2.29 -10.74
N HIS A 302 7.04 1.66 -11.47
CA HIS A 302 6.76 0.50 -12.32
C HIS A 302 7.20 -0.79 -11.63
N SER A 303 6.62 -1.05 -10.45
CA SER A 303 6.94 -2.21 -9.63
C SER A 303 5.82 -3.24 -9.65
N TYR A 304 6.13 -4.46 -10.09
CA TYR A 304 5.20 -5.59 -10.00
C TYR A 304 4.97 -6.04 -8.56
N VAL A 305 5.90 -5.73 -7.65
CA VAL A 305 5.77 -5.99 -6.21
C VAL A 305 4.66 -5.14 -5.58
N ASN A 306 4.24 -4.05 -6.22
CA ASN A 306 3.12 -3.21 -5.76
C ASN A 306 1.72 -3.84 -6.06
N PHE A 307 1.61 -5.17 -5.93
CA PHE A 307 0.36 -5.92 -6.05
C PHE A 307 -0.51 -5.79 -4.78
N LEU A 308 -1.80 -6.10 -4.90
CA LEU A 308 -2.72 -6.18 -3.78
C LEU A 308 -3.19 -7.62 -3.58
N ILE A 309 -3.05 -8.16 -2.37
CA ILE A 309 -3.66 -9.43 -1.99
C ILE A 309 -5.12 -9.15 -1.58
N VAL A 310 -6.07 -9.94 -2.10
CA VAL A 310 -7.51 -9.85 -1.80
C VAL A 310 -8.08 -11.23 -1.55
N ASN A 311 -9.28 -11.40 -1.01
CA ASN A 311 -9.87 -12.72 -0.73
C ASN A 311 -9.79 -13.70 -1.92
N GLY A 312 -8.97 -14.75 -1.83
CA GLY A 312 -8.83 -15.74 -2.91
C GLY A 312 -8.21 -15.20 -4.21
N GLY A 313 -7.60 -14.01 -4.19
CA GLY A 313 -7.01 -13.38 -5.37
C GLY A 313 -5.75 -12.56 -5.09
N VAL A 314 -5.06 -12.19 -6.16
CA VAL A 314 -3.98 -11.18 -6.17
C VAL A 314 -4.16 -10.30 -7.38
N VAL A 315 -4.37 -9.01 -7.16
CA VAL A 315 -4.43 -8.00 -8.22
C VAL A 315 -3.02 -7.54 -8.52
N LEU A 316 -2.49 -7.98 -9.67
CA LEU A 316 -1.11 -7.78 -10.08
C LEU A 316 -1.04 -6.65 -11.12
N PRO A 317 -0.19 -5.62 -10.96
CA PRO A 317 -0.04 -4.60 -11.99
C PRO A 317 0.56 -5.18 -13.28
N GLN A 318 0.19 -4.57 -14.40
CA GLN A 318 0.86 -4.70 -15.68
C GLN A 318 1.22 -3.32 -16.20
N PHE A 319 2.30 -3.27 -16.97
CA PHE A 319 2.84 -2.01 -17.50
C PHE A 319 2.90 -1.98 -19.03
N GLY A 320 2.48 -3.07 -19.69
CA GLY A 320 2.40 -3.16 -21.14
C GLY A 320 3.68 -3.72 -21.80
N ASP A 321 4.68 -4.11 -21.02
CA ASP A 321 5.80 -4.92 -21.52
C ASP A 321 5.41 -6.40 -21.50
N GLY A 322 4.81 -6.86 -22.60
CA GLY A 322 4.20 -8.19 -22.68
C GLY A 322 5.10 -9.37 -22.35
N MET A 323 6.43 -9.23 -22.40
CA MET A 323 7.35 -10.26 -21.92
C MET A 323 7.46 -10.25 -20.39
N THR A 324 7.74 -9.08 -19.82
CA THR A 324 7.97 -8.95 -18.37
C THR A 324 6.65 -9.06 -17.60
N ASP A 325 5.54 -8.54 -18.12
CA ASP A 325 4.19 -8.73 -17.57
C ASP A 325 3.87 -10.24 -17.42
N LYS A 326 4.21 -11.06 -18.43
CA LYS A 326 4.00 -12.51 -18.39
C LYS A 326 4.92 -13.20 -17.37
N ARG A 327 6.17 -12.73 -17.24
CA ARG A 327 7.13 -13.24 -16.24
C ARG A 327 6.64 -12.93 -14.83
N ALA A 328 6.24 -11.69 -14.55
CA ALA A 328 5.67 -11.27 -13.27
C ALA A 328 4.44 -12.11 -12.90
N ALA A 329 3.50 -12.28 -13.83
CA ALA A 329 2.32 -13.12 -13.60
C ALA A 329 2.66 -14.59 -13.35
N LYS A 330 3.71 -15.12 -14.00
CA LYS A 330 4.20 -16.50 -13.74
C LYS A 330 4.81 -16.60 -12.34
N THR A 331 5.61 -15.62 -11.92
CA THR A 331 6.17 -15.55 -10.56
C THR A 331 5.06 -15.47 -9.52
N ALA A 332 4.08 -14.57 -9.70
CA ALA A 332 2.94 -14.45 -8.78
C ALA A 332 2.17 -15.78 -8.64
N ARG A 333 1.85 -16.46 -9.76
CA ARG A 333 1.18 -17.77 -9.71
C ARG A 333 1.99 -18.84 -8.97
N ARG A 334 3.33 -18.80 -9.08
CA ARG A 334 4.21 -19.70 -8.33
C ARG A 334 4.18 -19.39 -6.83
N VAL A 335 4.22 -18.11 -6.47
CA VAL A 335 4.26 -17.65 -5.07
C VAL A 335 2.95 -17.94 -4.34
N PHE A 336 1.81 -17.60 -4.95
CA PHE A 336 0.50 -17.67 -4.32
C PHE A 336 -0.26 -18.99 -4.58
N GLY A 337 0.24 -19.82 -5.49
CA GLY A 337 -0.33 -21.13 -5.78
C GLY A 337 -1.75 -21.06 -6.35
N LYS A 338 -2.54 -22.12 -6.11
CA LYS A 338 -3.93 -22.23 -6.60
C LYS A 338 -4.95 -21.58 -5.68
N GLU A 339 -4.54 -21.23 -4.47
CA GLU A 339 -5.42 -20.63 -3.45
C GLU A 339 -5.79 -19.20 -3.78
N ARG A 340 -4.97 -18.52 -4.61
CA ARG A 340 -5.24 -17.17 -5.06
C ARG A 340 -5.13 -17.05 -6.56
N GLU A 341 -6.23 -16.63 -7.19
CA GLU A 341 -6.21 -16.30 -8.61
C GLU A 341 -5.42 -15.01 -8.84
N VAL A 342 -4.42 -15.06 -9.74
CA VAL A 342 -3.69 -13.86 -10.16
C VAL A 342 -4.47 -13.14 -11.26
N VAL A 343 -4.90 -11.91 -10.98
CA VAL A 343 -5.64 -11.04 -11.89
C VAL A 343 -4.75 -9.88 -12.32
N PRO A 344 -4.20 -9.91 -13.53
CA PRO A 344 -3.39 -8.80 -14.03
C PRO A 344 -4.27 -7.58 -14.38
N VAL A 345 -3.81 -6.39 -14.00
CA VAL A 345 -4.48 -5.12 -14.31
C VAL A 345 -3.45 -4.16 -14.90
N LEU A 346 -3.68 -3.76 -16.15
CA LEU A 346 -2.86 -2.75 -16.81
C LEU A 346 -3.16 -1.38 -16.19
N ILE A 347 -2.14 -0.77 -15.60
CA ILE A 347 -2.19 0.60 -15.07
C ILE A 347 -1.21 1.48 -15.84
N ARG A 348 -1.60 2.73 -16.11
CA ARG A 348 -0.83 3.64 -16.97
C ARG A 348 -0.50 4.95 -16.30
N GLU A 349 -1.47 5.54 -15.61
CA GLU A 349 -1.32 6.85 -14.97
C GLU A 349 -0.78 6.74 -13.56
N LEU A 350 -1.28 5.80 -12.75
CA LEU A 350 -0.85 5.67 -11.36
C LEU A 350 0.68 5.51 -11.22
N PRO A 351 1.36 4.69 -12.04
CA PRO A 351 2.82 4.60 -12.01
C PRO A 351 3.49 5.94 -12.24
N LEU A 352 3.00 6.75 -13.18
CA LEU A 352 3.54 8.09 -13.47
C LEU A 352 3.30 9.07 -12.34
N LEU A 353 2.24 8.86 -11.56
CA LEU A 353 1.95 9.57 -10.32
C LEU A 353 2.64 8.93 -9.11
N GLY A 354 3.61 8.03 -9.30
CA GLY A 354 4.55 7.55 -8.29
C GLY A 354 3.97 6.54 -7.30
N GLY A 355 2.93 5.81 -7.71
CA GLY A 355 2.42 4.68 -6.96
C GLY A 355 1.78 3.64 -7.86
N GLY A 356 1.24 2.57 -7.29
CA GLY A 356 0.60 1.51 -8.06
C GLY A 356 -0.71 1.03 -7.43
N ILE A 357 -1.01 -0.25 -7.68
CA ILE A 357 -2.26 -0.86 -7.21
C ILE A 357 -2.31 -0.84 -5.69
N HIS A 358 -1.23 -1.31 -5.04
CA HIS A 358 -1.18 -1.36 -3.59
C HIS A 358 -1.32 0.03 -2.97
N CYS A 359 -0.56 1.02 -3.45
CA CYS A 359 -0.60 2.40 -2.95
C CYS A 359 -2.01 3.03 -3.03
N SER A 360 -2.79 2.64 -4.05
CA SER A 360 -4.14 3.18 -4.27
C SER A 360 -5.22 2.54 -3.39
N SER A 361 -4.88 1.52 -2.59
CA SER A 361 -5.86 0.63 -1.95
C SER A 361 -5.62 0.44 -0.45
N GLN A 362 -6.69 0.18 0.30
CA GLN A 362 -6.60 -0.17 1.72
C GLN A 362 -7.61 -1.29 2.05
N GLU A 363 -7.11 -2.43 2.49
CA GLU A 363 -7.96 -3.52 2.93
C GLU A 363 -8.53 -3.27 4.34
N VAL A 364 -9.76 -3.76 4.56
CA VAL A 364 -10.41 -3.81 5.87
C VAL A 364 -10.55 -5.29 6.27
N PRO A 365 -9.84 -5.77 7.30
CA PRO A 365 -9.89 -7.18 7.70
C PRO A 365 -11.25 -7.55 8.31
N CYS A 366 -11.63 -8.82 8.16
CA CYS A 366 -12.74 -9.41 8.91
C CYS A 366 -12.37 -9.58 10.38
N VAL A 367 -13.24 -9.16 11.29
CA VAL A 367 -13.06 -9.35 12.74
C VAL A 367 -13.10 -10.83 13.13
N ASP A 368 -13.92 -11.64 12.46
CA ASP A 368 -14.10 -13.07 12.79
C ASP A 368 -13.28 -14.01 11.89
N GLY A 369 -12.44 -13.47 11.01
CA GLY A 369 -11.50 -14.28 10.24
C GLY A 369 -10.49 -14.93 11.19
N GLY A 370 -10.53 -16.25 11.32
CA GLY A 370 -9.37 -17.02 11.76
C GLY A 370 -8.29 -16.92 10.68
N SER A 371 -7.03 -17.12 11.06
CA SER A 371 -5.97 -17.47 10.11
C SER A 371 -6.48 -18.65 9.28
N VAL A 372 -6.52 -18.46 7.95
CA VAL A 372 -6.75 -19.56 7.00
C VAL A 372 -5.56 -20.51 7.10
#